data_AF-A0A956Z8X4-F1
#
_entry.id   AF-A0A956Z8X4-F1
#
_cell.length_a   1.000
_cell.length_b   1.000
_cell.length_c   1.000
_cell.angle_alpha   90.00
_cell.angle_beta   90.00
_cell.angle_gamma   90.00
#
_symmetry.space_group_name_H-M   'P 1'
#
loop_
_entity.id
_entity.type
_entity.pdbx_description
1 polymer ?
#
loop_
_entity_poly.entity_id
_entity_poly.type
_entity_poly.pdbx_seq_one_letter_code
_entity_poly.pdbx_strand_id
1 'polypeptide(L)'
;EFGKIVCMVQHDAYHVYTVDVHSIFMVREIENLLSYRYEKELPLLTKTAESLVNRHVLYLACLFHDMGKGEGKGHAEKGAAMIPKIAKRIGLTDEERKQLEFLVKNHLIMSHFSQRRDIHDYSLIVRFAKSVKTLETLSLLYLLTYADIKSVGPDVWTNWKGMLLKELFIRTAKVLERGVLKVEDPVARQER
;
A
#
# COMPACT_ATOMS: atom_id res chain seq x y z
N GLU A 1 -13.70 3.60 16.72
CA GLU A 1 -13.17 4.57 15.73
C GLU A 1 -13.80 4.35 14.36
N PHE A 2 -13.80 3.12 13.84
CA PHE A 2 -14.44 2.75 12.57
C PHE A 2 -15.91 3.22 12.42
N GLY A 3 -16.69 3.27 13.50
CA GLY A 3 -18.06 3.80 13.50
C GLY A 3 -18.22 5.21 12.92
N LYS A 4 -17.15 6.02 12.88
CA LYS A 4 -17.18 7.37 12.30
C LYS A 4 -17.22 7.40 10.76
N ILE A 5 -16.84 6.29 10.11
CA ILE A 5 -16.81 6.18 8.64
C ILE A 5 -17.92 5.26 8.10
N VAL A 6 -18.80 4.76 8.97
CA VAL A 6 -19.94 3.93 8.58
C VAL A 6 -20.93 4.75 7.75
N CYS A 7 -21.35 4.21 6.61
CA CYS A 7 -22.20 4.88 5.61
C CYS A 7 -21.64 6.23 5.11
N MET A 8 -20.35 6.49 5.26
CA MET A 8 -19.75 7.74 4.82
C MET A 8 -19.55 7.71 3.30
N VAL A 9 -20.26 8.58 2.57
CA VAL A 9 -20.12 8.73 1.11
C VAL A 9 -18.83 9.46 0.78
N GLN A 10 -18.08 8.96 -0.22
CA GLN A 10 -16.96 9.67 -0.81
C GLN A 10 -17.44 10.48 -2.01
N HIS A 11 -17.22 11.80 -1.98
CA HIS A 11 -17.63 12.70 -3.07
C HIS A 11 -16.56 12.85 -4.15
N ASP A 12 -16.06 11.73 -4.68
CA ASP A 12 -15.22 11.74 -5.87
C ASP A 12 -15.79 10.83 -6.96
N ALA A 13 -15.34 11.04 -8.20
CA ALA A 13 -15.94 10.44 -9.39
C ALA A 13 -15.76 8.92 -9.51
N TYR A 14 -14.96 8.31 -8.64
CA TYR A 14 -14.54 6.92 -8.79
C TYR A 14 -15.08 6.01 -7.68
N HIS A 15 -15.34 6.54 -6.48
CA HIS A 15 -15.83 5.73 -5.37
C HIS A 15 -17.31 5.39 -5.51
N VAL A 16 -17.57 4.12 -5.83
CA VAL A 16 -18.93 3.56 -5.91
C VAL A 16 -19.46 3.17 -4.51
N TYR A 17 -18.56 2.93 -3.55
CA TYR A 17 -18.89 2.43 -2.22
C TYR A 17 -18.63 3.47 -1.12
N THR A 18 -19.38 3.38 -0.02
CA THR A 18 -19.08 4.13 1.21
C THR A 18 -17.74 3.66 1.79
N VAL A 19 -17.09 4.53 2.58
CA VAL A 19 -15.73 4.30 3.09
C VAL A 19 -15.62 2.95 3.84
N ASP A 20 -16.61 2.62 4.66
CA ASP A 20 -16.69 1.35 5.39
C ASP A 20 -16.79 0.13 4.47
N VAL A 21 -17.69 0.16 3.48
CA VAL A 21 -17.87 -0.94 2.51
C VAL A 21 -16.60 -1.13 1.67
N HIS A 22 -15.98 -0.02 1.25
CA HIS A 22 -14.70 -0.04 0.56
C HIS A 22 -13.60 -0.73 1.40
N SER A 23 -13.44 -0.36 2.68
CA SER A 23 -12.49 -1.02 3.59
C SER A 23 -12.75 -2.52 3.75
N ILE A 24 -14.01 -2.95 3.79
CA ILE A 24 -14.37 -4.39 3.86
C ILE A 24 -14.02 -5.10 2.54
N PHE A 25 -14.23 -4.45 1.40
CA PHE A 25 -13.87 -5.02 0.11
C PHE A 25 -12.36 -5.13 -0.07
N MET A 26 -11.56 -4.20 0.46
CA MET A 26 -10.10 -4.38 0.49
C MET A 26 -9.71 -5.70 1.18
N VAL A 27 -10.30 -6.01 2.34
CA VAL A 27 -10.07 -7.28 3.04
C VAL A 27 -10.44 -8.47 2.15
N ARG A 28 -11.59 -8.41 1.47
CA ARG A 28 -12.00 -9.47 0.52
C ARG A 28 -10.99 -9.66 -0.61
N GLU A 29 -10.44 -8.59 -1.17
CA GLU A 29 -9.46 -8.71 -2.26
C GLU A 29 -8.13 -9.33 -1.77
N ILE A 30 -7.72 -9.06 -0.52
CA ILE A 30 -6.59 -9.75 0.10
C ILE A 30 -6.90 -11.25 0.30
N GLU A 31 -8.10 -11.60 0.76
CA GLU A 31 -8.54 -13.01 0.88
C GLU A 31 -8.57 -13.71 -0.49
N ASN A 32 -8.96 -13.02 -1.55
CA ASN A 32 -8.95 -13.58 -2.91
C ASN A 32 -7.52 -13.91 -3.37
N LEU A 33 -6.53 -13.09 -3.03
CA LEU A 33 -5.12 -13.39 -3.28
C LEU A 33 -4.67 -14.62 -2.46
N LEU A 34 -4.96 -14.65 -1.16
CA LEU A 34 -4.54 -15.73 -0.27
C LEU A 34 -5.23 -17.08 -0.55
N SER A 35 -6.41 -17.05 -1.18
CA SER A 35 -7.11 -18.23 -1.69
C SER A 35 -6.74 -18.60 -3.13
N TYR A 36 -5.67 -17.99 -3.68
CA TYR A 36 -5.14 -18.25 -5.01
C TYR A 36 -6.15 -18.04 -6.16
N ARG A 37 -7.24 -17.29 -5.93
CA ARG A 37 -8.26 -17.03 -6.97
C ARG A 37 -7.70 -16.28 -8.17
N TYR A 38 -6.67 -15.46 -7.94
CA TYR A 38 -6.01 -14.63 -8.96
C TYR A 38 -4.60 -15.12 -9.32
N GLU A 39 -4.24 -16.37 -9.02
CA GLU A 39 -2.86 -16.86 -9.23
C GLU A 39 -2.38 -16.66 -10.68
N LYS A 40 -3.24 -16.91 -11.67
CA LYS A 40 -2.90 -16.77 -13.09
C LYS A 40 -2.83 -15.31 -13.53
N GLU A 41 -3.74 -14.47 -13.04
CA GLU A 41 -3.90 -13.09 -13.49
C GLU A 41 -2.93 -12.15 -12.76
N LEU A 42 -2.70 -12.39 -11.48
CA LEU A 42 -1.91 -11.57 -10.55
C LEU A 42 -0.88 -12.43 -9.79
N PRO A 43 0.01 -13.16 -10.48
CA PRO A 43 0.92 -14.12 -9.84
C PRO A 43 1.86 -13.48 -8.83
N LEU A 44 2.37 -12.27 -9.11
CA LEU A 44 3.28 -11.58 -8.20
C LEU A 44 2.57 -11.14 -6.91
N LEU A 45 1.37 -10.56 -7.01
CA LEU A 45 0.58 -10.16 -5.82
C LEU A 45 0.23 -11.39 -4.97
N THR A 46 -0.19 -12.48 -5.62
CA THR A 46 -0.54 -13.75 -4.97
C THR A 46 0.68 -14.28 -4.19
N LYS A 47 1.85 -14.36 -4.84
CA LYS A 47 3.09 -14.81 -4.19
C LYS A 47 3.53 -13.89 -3.06
N THR A 48 3.41 -12.56 -3.24
CA THR A 48 3.74 -11.59 -2.18
C THR A 48 2.83 -11.76 -0.96
N ALA A 49 1.51 -11.94 -1.17
CA ALA A 49 0.55 -12.18 -0.10
C ALA A 49 0.82 -13.49 0.65
N GLU A 50 1.11 -14.57 -0.08
CA GLU A 50 1.46 -15.87 0.48
C GLU A 50 2.69 -15.78 1.41
N SER A 51 3.74 -15.09 0.96
CA SER A 51 5.01 -14.94 1.70
C SER A 51 4.94 -14.02 2.92
N LEU A 52 3.82 -13.32 3.12
CA LEU A 52 3.69 -12.31 4.17
C LEU A 52 3.53 -12.96 5.56
N VAL A 53 4.41 -12.60 6.49
CA VAL A 53 4.39 -13.07 7.88
C VAL A 53 3.34 -12.32 8.70
N ASN A 54 3.34 -10.99 8.65
CA ASN A 54 2.49 -10.12 9.49
C ASN A 54 1.16 -9.76 8.80
N ARG A 55 0.36 -10.78 8.46
CA ARG A 55 -0.91 -10.60 7.72
C ARG A 55 -1.95 -9.77 8.48
N HIS A 56 -1.99 -9.89 9.80
CA HIS A 56 -2.90 -9.10 10.65
C HIS A 56 -2.64 -7.59 10.55
N VAL A 57 -1.39 -7.16 10.40
CA VAL A 57 -1.06 -5.75 10.16
C VAL A 57 -1.64 -5.25 8.84
N LEU A 58 -1.61 -6.08 7.79
CA LEU A 58 -2.22 -5.75 6.50
C LEU A 58 -3.74 -5.61 6.60
N TYR A 59 -4.43 -6.53 7.28
CA TYR A 59 -5.88 -6.42 7.48
C TYR A 59 -6.26 -5.18 8.28
N LEU A 60 -5.53 -4.88 9.35
CA LEU A 60 -5.76 -3.66 10.12
C LEU A 60 -5.51 -2.42 9.26
N ALA A 61 -4.48 -2.42 8.42
CA ALA A 61 -4.24 -1.32 7.48
C ALA A 61 -5.40 -1.16 6.49
N CYS A 62 -5.95 -2.25 5.93
CA CYS A 62 -7.13 -2.18 5.05
C CYS A 62 -8.33 -1.51 5.75
N LEU A 63 -8.59 -1.89 7.01
CA LEU A 63 -9.69 -1.32 7.78
C LEU A 63 -9.46 0.14 8.20
N PHE A 64 -8.20 0.55 8.36
CA PHE A 64 -7.87 1.82 9.00
C PHE A 64 -7.29 2.89 8.06
N HIS A 65 -6.93 2.55 6.82
CA HIS A 65 -6.25 3.46 5.88
C HIS A 65 -6.98 4.80 5.72
N ASP A 66 -8.31 4.75 5.66
CA ASP A 66 -9.19 5.92 5.46
C ASP A 66 -9.96 6.36 6.71
N MET A 67 -9.65 5.81 7.89
CA MET A 67 -10.37 6.11 9.12
C MET A 67 -10.36 7.60 9.48
N GLY A 68 -9.33 8.34 9.06
CA GLY A 68 -9.22 9.77 9.28
C GLY A 68 -10.16 10.63 8.42
N LYS A 69 -10.88 10.06 7.43
CA LYS A 69 -11.80 10.83 6.57
C LYS A 69 -12.93 11.47 7.38
N GLY A 70 -13.38 10.81 8.46
CA GLY A 70 -14.35 11.36 9.41
C GLY A 70 -13.88 12.61 10.16
N GLU A 71 -12.61 13.00 10.03
CA GLU A 71 -12.00 14.15 10.72
C GLU A 71 -11.66 15.33 9.77
N GLY A 72 -12.02 15.26 8.48
CA GLY A 72 -11.79 16.31 7.48
C GLY A 72 -10.44 16.22 6.74
N LYS A 73 -9.85 17.36 6.33
CA LYS A 73 -8.61 17.41 5.53
C LYS A 73 -7.43 16.73 6.25
N GLY A 74 -6.53 16.11 5.48
CA GLY A 74 -5.34 15.41 6.00
C GLY A 74 -5.71 14.07 6.66
N HIS A 75 -6.55 13.27 5.99
CA HIS A 75 -7.11 12.06 6.57
C HIS A 75 -6.04 11.00 6.87
N ALA A 76 -5.00 10.90 6.04
CA ALA A 76 -3.93 9.93 6.25
C ALA A 76 -3.12 10.26 7.52
N GLU A 77 -2.76 11.53 7.72
CA GLU A 77 -2.05 11.97 8.92
C GLU A 77 -2.91 11.84 10.17
N LYS A 78 -4.20 12.18 10.08
CA LYS A 78 -5.14 12.06 11.20
C LYS A 78 -5.41 10.60 11.56
N GLY A 79 -5.59 9.73 10.57
CA GLY A 79 -5.74 8.29 10.77
C GLY A 79 -4.52 7.69 11.43
N ALA A 80 -3.32 8.05 10.96
CA ALA A 80 -2.05 7.61 11.55
C ALA A 80 -1.92 8.05 13.02
N ALA A 81 -2.31 9.29 13.36
CA ALA A 81 -2.28 9.79 14.73
C ALA A 81 -3.20 9.02 15.71
N MET A 82 -4.19 8.27 15.20
CA MET A 82 -5.05 7.41 16.03
C MET A 82 -4.41 6.04 16.34
N ILE A 83 -3.49 5.58 15.49
CA ILE A 83 -2.91 4.23 15.56
C ILE A 83 -2.26 3.92 16.92
N PRO A 84 -1.47 4.81 17.56
CA PRO A 84 -0.84 4.47 18.84
C PRO A 84 -1.85 4.07 19.94
N LYS A 85 -3.00 4.73 20.01
CA LYS A 85 -4.06 4.41 20.98
C LYS A 85 -4.78 3.10 20.63
N ILE A 86 -5.04 2.87 19.34
CA ILE A 86 -5.69 1.65 18.86
C ILE A 86 -4.78 0.45 19.09
N ALA A 87 -3.52 0.54 18.65
CA ALA A 87 -2.49 -0.48 18.78
C ALA A 87 -2.32 -0.96 20.23
N LYS A 88 -2.23 -0.01 21.19
CA LYS A 88 -2.15 -0.33 22.62
C LYS A 88 -3.37 -1.11 23.11
N ARG A 89 -4.58 -0.73 22.68
CA ARG A 89 -5.83 -1.36 23.12
C ARG A 89 -6.02 -2.77 22.56
N ILE A 90 -5.57 -3.03 21.34
CA ILE A 90 -5.68 -4.35 20.70
C ILE A 90 -4.43 -5.23 20.90
N GLY A 91 -3.43 -4.74 21.65
CA GLY A 91 -2.26 -5.51 22.05
C GLY A 91 -1.19 -5.68 20.96
N LEU A 92 -1.07 -4.76 20.00
CA LEU A 92 0.03 -4.80 19.03
C LEU A 92 1.38 -4.53 19.70
N THR A 93 2.40 -5.22 19.23
CA THR A 93 3.80 -4.91 19.53
C THR A 93 4.18 -3.53 19.00
N ASP A 94 5.29 -2.98 19.52
CA ASP A 94 5.79 -1.69 19.05
C ASP A 94 6.18 -1.67 17.57
N GLU A 95 6.64 -2.81 17.03
CA GLU A 95 7.02 -2.91 15.63
C GLU A 95 5.78 -2.92 14.73
N GLU A 96 4.79 -3.78 15.04
CA GLU A 96 3.52 -3.83 14.32
C GLU A 96 2.79 -2.48 14.37
N ARG A 97 2.82 -1.78 15.52
CA ARG A 97 2.27 -0.44 15.65
C ARG A 97 2.93 0.53 14.68
N LYS A 98 4.27 0.60 14.64
CA LYS A 98 5.01 1.50 13.73
C LYS A 98 4.74 1.18 12.27
N GLN A 99 4.66 -0.11 11.95
CA GLN A 99 4.37 -0.60 10.61
C GLN A 99 2.95 -0.22 10.18
N LEU A 100 1.95 -0.45 11.03
CA LEU A 100 0.56 -0.04 10.80
C LEU A 100 0.42 1.49 10.68
N GLU A 101 1.08 2.25 11.56
CA GLU A 101 1.10 3.71 11.52
C GLU A 101 1.70 4.22 10.20
N PHE A 102 2.81 3.62 9.75
CA PHE A 102 3.41 3.93 8.47
C PHE A 102 2.46 3.64 7.30
N LEU A 103 1.81 2.48 7.30
CA LEU A 103 0.90 2.08 6.22
C LEU A 103 -0.30 3.02 6.12
N VAL A 104 -0.95 3.34 7.24
CA VAL A 104 -2.09 4.27 7.25
C VAL A 104 -1.66 5.67 6.82
N LYS A 105 -0.52 6.16 7.32
CA LYS A 105 0.00 7.49 6.95
C LYS A 105 0.34 7.60 5.46
N ASN A 106 0.86 6.53 4.87
CA ASN A 106 1.45 6.55 3.53
C ASN A 106 0.68 5.72 2.51
N HIS A 107 -0.57 5.31 2.75
CA HIS A 107 -1.30 4.40 1.85
C HIS A 107 -1.37 4.88 0.39
N LEU A 108 -1.40 6.20 0.15
CA LEU A 108 -1.42 6.78 -1.19
C LEU A 108 -0.05 6.85 -1.89
N ILE A 109 1.06 6.71 -1.17
CA ILE A 109 2.39 7.03 -1.69
C ILE A 109 2.76 6.15 -2.89
N MET A 110 2.43 4.85 -2.86
CA MET A 110 2.80 3.94 -3.94
C MET A 110 1.95 4.15 -5.19
N SER A 111 0.65 4.45 -5.01
CA SER A 111 -0.22 4.86 -6.11
C SER A 111 0.30 6.14 -6.79
N HIS A 112 0.69 7.14 -6.00
CA HIS A 112 1.28 8.37 -6.52
C HIS A 112 2.60 8.16 -7.27
N PHE A 113 3.50 7.33 -6.74
CA PHE A 113 4.80 7.08 -7.38
C PHE A 113 4.67 6.24 -8.66
N SER A 114 3.80 5.22 -8.67
CA SER A 114 3.64 4.34 -9.83
C SER A 114 3.02 5.04 -11.04
N GLN A 115 2.20 6.07 -10.80
CA GLN A 115 1.51 6.80 -11.87
C GLN A 115 2.29 8.03 -12.39
N ARG A 116 3.51 8.27 -11.90
CA ARG A 116 4.38 9.32 -12.45
C ARG A 116 4.89 8.93 -13.83
N ARG A 117 5.00 9.91 -14.74
CA ARG A 117 5.52 9.72 -16.11
C ARG A 117 6.90 9.07 -16.12
N ASP A 118 7.75 9.43 -15.16
CA ASP A 118 9.14 8.97 -15.09
C ASP A 118 9.34 7.81 -14.10
N ILE A 119 8.44 6.83 -14.07
CA ILE A 119 8.63 5.61 -13.25
C ILE A 119 9.96 4.89 -13.59
N HIS A 120 10.54 5.18 -14.76
CA HIS A 120 11.85 4.68 -15.21
C HIS A 120 13.05 5.42 -14.59
N ASP A 121 12.86 6.63 -14.06
CA ASP A 121 13.90 7.41 -13.38
C ASP A 121 14.43 6.65 -12.14
N TYR A 122 15.72 6.34 -12.17
CA TYR A 122 16.38 5.62 -11.09
C TYR A 122 16.36 6.42 -9.77
N SER A 123 16.48 7.74 -9.83
CA SER A 123 16.45 8.62 -8.66
C SER A 123 15.09 8.55 -7.94
N LEU A 124 14.00 8.42 -8.70
CA LEU A 124 12.65 8.23 -8.18
C LEU A 124 12.51 6.91 -7.42
N ILE A 125 13.03 5.82 -7.99
CA ILE A 125 13.04 4.50 -7.33
C ILE A 125 13.84 4.55 -6.03
N VAL A 126 15.01 5.20 -6.01
CA VAL A 126 15.82 5.35 -4.80
C VAL A 126 15.10 6.18 -3.74
N ARG A 127 14.44 7.28 -4.12
CA ARG A 127 13.63 8.08 -3.19
C ARG A 127 12.51 7.25 -2.57
N PHE A 128 11.79 6.47 -3.37
CA PHE A 128 10.73 5.60 -2.88
C PHE A 128 11.29 4.48 -1.96
N ALA A 129 12.42 3.87 -2.34
CA ALA A 129 13.11 2.88 -1.52
C ALA A 129 13.51 3.44 -0.14
N LYS A 130 13.99 4.69 -0.08
CA LYS A 130 14.29 5.39 1.18
C LYS A 130 13.06 5.60 2.07
N SER A 131 11.88 5.78 1.47
CA SER A 131 10.63 5.93 2.21
C SER A 131 10.17 4.62 2.84
N VAL A 132 10.18 3.50 2.09
CA VAL A 132 9.70 2.20 2.59
C VAL A 132 10.74 1.43 3.42
N LYS A 133 12.03 1.67 3.19
CA LYS A 133 13.20 1.15 3.92
C LYS A 133 13.43 -0.37 3.89
N THR A 134 12.40 -1.20 3.93
CA THR A 134 12.49 -2.66 4.01
C THR A 134 11.60 -3.34 2.98
N LEU A 135 11.97 -4.56 2.58
CA LEU A 135 11.16 -5.38 1.65
C LEU A 135 9.80 -5.73 2.25
N GLU A 136 9.74 -5.91 3.56
CA GLU A 136 8.49 -6.21 4.27
C GLU A 136 7.49 -5.04 4.16
N THR A 137 7.94 -3.82 4.47
CA THR A 137 7.11 -2.61 4.34
C THR A 137 6.71 -2.36 2.88
N LEU A 138 7.61 -2.59 1.93
CA LEU A 138 7.30 -2.52 0.50
C LEU A 138 6.20 -3.52 0.11
N SER A 139 6.27 -4.75 0.61
CA SER A 139 5.31 -5.82 0.32
C SER A 139 3.92 -5.51 0.89
N LEU A 140 3.87 -5.03 2.14
CA LEU A 140 2.61 -4.60 2.76
C LEU A 140 1.98 -3.43 2.00
N LEU A 141 2.77 -2.42 1.66
CA LEU A 141 2.28 -1.25 0.94
C LEU A 141 1.81 -1.62 -0.48
N TYR A 142 2.47 -2.56 -1.14
CA TYR A 142 2.07 -3.06 -2.46
C TYR A 142 0.71 -3.77 -2.42
N LEU A 143 0.52 -4.67 -1.46
CA LEU A 143 -0.75 -5.37 -1.27
C LEU A 143 -1.87 -4.41 -0.86
N LEU A 144 -1.58 -3.47 0.04
CA LEU A 144 -2.54 -2.46 0.48
C LEU A 144 -2.99 -1.57 -0.69
N THR A 145 -2.04 -1.11 -1.52
CA THR A 145 -2.33 -0.25 -2.69
C THR A 145 -3.13 -1.01 -3.75
N TYR A 146 -2.83 -2.29 -3.97
CA TYR A 146 -3.63 -3.15 -4.84
C TYR A 146 -5.08 -3.25 -4.34
N ALA A 147 -5.26 -3.60 -3.07
CA ALA A 147 -6.57 -3.81 -2.48
C ALA A 147 -7.41 -2.52 -2.50
N ASP A 148 -6.78 -1.37 -2.20
CA ASP A 148 -7.40 -0.05 -2.27
C ASP A 148 -7.95 0.19 -3.68
N ILE A 149 -7.09 0.23 -4.70
CA ILE A 149 -7.48 0.50 -6.09
C ILE A 149 -8.51 -0.52 -6.61
N LYS A 150 -8.37 -1.80 -6.27
CA LYS A 150 -9.27 -2.88 -6.72
C LYS A 150 -10.66 -2.79 -6.09
N SER A 151 -10.76 -2.25 -4.88
CA SER A 151 -12.01 -2.14 -4.13
C SER A 151 -12.75 -0.82 -4.32
N VAL A 152 -12.19 0.14 -5.07
CA VAL A 152 -12.90 1.39 -5.41
C VAL A 152 -14.10 1.13 -6.34
N GLY A 153 -13.93 0.30 -7.38
CA GLY A 153 -14.94 0.02 -8.39
C GLY A 153 -14.45 -0.89 -9.53
N PRO A 154 -15.36 -1.45 -10.36
CA PRO A 154 -15.06 -2.48 -11.35
C PRO A 154 -14.01 -2.07 -12.39
N ASP A 155 -14.02 -0.81 -12.83
CA ASP A 155 -13.13 -0.31 -13.89
C ASP A 155 -11.92 0.47 -13.38
N VAL A 156 -11.77 0.58 -12.06
CA VAL A 156 -10.69 1.38 -11.47
C VAL A 156 -9.37 0.64 -11.51
N TRP A 157 -9.38 -0.68 -11.27
CA TRP A 157 -8.21 -1.53 -11.45
C TRP A 157 -8.07 -1.97 -12.90
N THR A 158 -6.97 -1.58 -13.55
CA THR A 158 -6.69 -1.93 -14.95
C THR A 158 -5.34 -2.63 -15.10
N ASN A 159 -5.15 -3.37 -16.19
CA ASN A 159 -3.87 -4.02 -16.51
C ASN A 159 -2.70 -3.02 -16.54
N TRP A 160 -2.95 -1.80 -17.03
CA TRP A 160 -1.97 -0.72 -17.04
C TRP A 160 -1.52 -0.33 -15.62
N LYS A 161 -2.47 -0.06 -14.71
CA LYS A 161 -2.15 0.27 -13.31
C LYS A 161 -1.43 -0.88 -12.62
N GLY A 162 -1.86 -2.12 -12.87
CA GLY A 162 -1.20 -3.31 -12.35
C GLY A 162 0.25 -3.44 -12.82
N MET A 163 0.51 -3.16 -14.10
CA MET A 163 1.85 -3.14 -14.67
C MET A 163 2.75 -2.09 -14.00
N LEU A 164 2.25 -0.86 -13.82
CA LEU A 164 2.99 0.23 -13.18
C LEU A 164 3.35 -0.09 -11.72
N LEU A 165 2.40 -0.62 -10.94
CA LEU A 165 2.65 -1.01 -9.55
C LEU A 165 3.67 -2.16 -9.46
N LYS A 166 3.54 -3.16 -10.33
CA LYS A 166 4.48 -4.28 -10.43
C LYS A 166 5.89 -3.80 -10.75
N GLU A 167 6.04 -2.88 -11.70
CA GLU A 167 7.35 -2.35 -12.10
C GLU A 167 8.00 -1.58 -10.94
N LEU A 168 7.25 -0.69 -10.28
CA LEU A 168 7.74 0.03 -9.10
C LEU A 168 8.18 -0.95 -8.00
N PHE A 169 7.37 -1.95 -7.69
CA PHE A 169 7.67 -2.96 -6.68
C PHE A 169 8.99 -3.69 -6.99
N ILE A 170 9.13 -4.25 -8.20
CA ILE A 170 10.31 -5.03 -8.60
C ILE A 170 11.58 -4.16 -8.56
N ARG A 171 11.51 -2.94 -9.09
CA ARG A 171 12.68 -2.06 -9.12
C ARG A 171 13.09 -1.61 -7.73
N THR A 172 12.13 -1.27 -6.87
CA THR A 172 12.41 -0.89 -5.48
C THR A 172 12.96 -2.06 -4.68
N ALA A 173 12.42 -3.27 -4.86
CA ALA A 173 12.94 -4.47 -4.21
C ALA A 173 14.43 -4.70 -4.54
N LYS A 174 14.81 -4.59 -5.82
CA LYS A 174 16.22 -4.67 -6.25
C LYS A 174 17.12 -3.62 -5.60
N VAL A 175 16.62 -2.40 -5.39
CA VAL A 175 17.39 -1.34 -4.70
C VAL A 175 17.58 -1.66 -3.22
N LEU A 176 16.54 -2.19 -2.56
CA LEU A 176 16.59 -2.58 -1.15
C LEU A 176 17.55 -3.75 -0.92
N GLU A 177 17.52 -4.77 -1.80
CA GLU A 177 18.43 -5.93 -1.75
C GLU A 177 19.90 -5.54 -1.93
N ARG A 178 20.20 -4.57 -2.80
CA ARG A 178 21.57 -4.07 -3.04
C ARG A 178 22.07 -3.12 -1.94
N GLY A 179 21.16 -2.65 -1.09
CA GLY A 179 21.41 -1.62 -0.09
C GLY A 179 21.30 -0.21 -0.68
N VAL A 180 20.43 0.60 -0.06
CA VAL A 180 20.09 1.99 -0.49
C VAL A 180 21.31 2.93 -0.52
N LEU A 181 22.37 2.58 0.22
CA LEU A 181 23.59 3.39 0.37
C LEU A 181 24.72 3.02 -0.61
N LYS A 182 24.59 1.94 -1.39
CA LYS A 182 25.67 1.47 -2.29
C LYS A 182 25.52 1.90 -3.74
N VAL A 183 24.55 2.74 -4.08
CA VAL A 183 24.20 2.91 -5.49
C VAL A 183 24.78 4.18 -6.09
N GLU A 184 25.92 4.00 -6.75
CA GLU A 184 26.36 4.88 -7.84
C GLU A 184 25.39 4.75 -9.03
N ASP A 185 25.12 5.89 -9.65
CA ASP A 185 24.24 6.03 -10.81
C ASP A 185 24.63 5.04 -11.92
N PRO A 186 23.71 4.17 -12.41
CA PRO A 186 23.97 3.30 -13.54
C PRO A 186 24.40 4.05 -14.81
N VAL A 187 24.04 5.33 -14.96
CA VAL A 187 24.46 6.18 -16.08
C VAL A 187 25.98 6.43 -16.04
N ALA A 188 26.58 6.51 -14.85
CA ALA A 188 28.02 6.70 -14.68
C ALA A 188 28.87 5.49 -15.13
N ARG A 189 28.25 4.32 -15.38
CA ARG A 189 28.95 3.13 -15.90
C ARG A 189 28.95 3.01 -17.42
N GLN A 190 28.14 3.78 -18.15
CA GLN A 190 28.14 3.73 -19.62
C GLN A 190 29.21 4.64 -20.25
N GLU A 191 29.92 5.44 -19.46
CA GLU A 191 30.96 6.37 -19.92
C GLU A 191 32.39 6.00 -19.46
N ARG A 192 32.64 4.74 -19.06
CA ARG A 192 33.98 4.26 -18.65
C ARG A 192 34.42 3.03 -19.42
#